data_AF-D5V637-F1
#
_entry.id   AF-D5V637-F1
#
_cell.length_a   1.000
_cell.length_b   1.000
_cell.length_c   1.000
_cell.angle_alpha   90.00
_cell.angle_beta   90.00
_cell.angle_gamma   90.00
#
_symmetry.space_group_name_H-M   'P 1'
#
loop_
_entity.id
_entity.type
_entity.pdbx_description
1 polymer ?
#
loop_
_entity_poly.entity_id
_entity_poly.type
_entity_poly.pdbx_seq_one_letter_code
_entity_poly.pdbx_strand_id
1 'polypeptide(L)' 'MLKVKFNSDTGKFDLYKEFIENNEKKEVFKESLTHEEINEKIKEYSTQIFNITDIINTLYLAIQKYPYTEVRK' A
#
# COMPACT_ATOMS: atom_id res chain seq x y z
N MET A 1 14.44 -6.92 1.67
CA MET A 1 13.27 -6.76 0.79
C MET A 1 12.17 -7.68 1.28
N LEU A 2 10.89 -7.29 1.18
CA LEU A 2 9.78 -8.22 1.44
C LEU A 2 9.67 -9.20 0.27
N LYS A 3 9.41 -10.46 0.57
CA LYS A 3 9.22 -11.53 -0.40
C LYS A 3 7.93 -12.29 -0.10
N VAL A 4 7.35 -12.85 -1.16
CA VAL A 4 6.11 -13.61 -1.11
C VAL A 4 6.38 -15.03 -1.62
N LYS A 5 5.89 -16.03 -0.90
CA LYS A 5 5.93 -17.44 -1.31
C LYS A 5 4.55 -18.06 -1.15
N PHE A 6 4.10 -18.80 -2.14
CA PHE A 6 2.89 -19.60 -2.00
C PHE A 6 3.19 -20.89 -1.22
N ASN A 7 2.40 -21.14 -0.19
CA ASN A 7 2.44 -22.33 0.64
C ASN A 7 1.30 -23.27 0.21
N SER A 8 1.65 -24.35 -0.48
CA SER A 8 0.69 -25.32 -0.99
C SER A 8 -0.06 -26.08 0.11
N ASP A 9 0.53 -26.21 1.29
CA ASP A 9 -0.05 -27.00 2.39
C ASP A 9 -1.17 -26.22 3.07
N THR A 10 -1.05 -24.90 3.14
CA THR A 10 -2.04 -24.01 3.76
C THR A 10 -2.92 -23.29 2.74
N GLY A 11 -2.54 -23.29 1.45
CA GLY A 11 -3.21 -22.53 0.40
C GLY A 11 -3.04 -21.01 0.53
N LYS A 12 -2.02 -20.56 1.27
CA LYS A 12 -1.80 -19.14 1.57
C LYS A 12 -0.52 -18.60 0.95
N PHE A 13 -0.45 -17.29 0.80
CA PHE A 13 0.76 -16.56 0.44
C PHE A 13 1.44 -16.04 1.70
N ASP A 14 2.64 -16.56 1.96
CA ASP A 14 3.48 -16.16 3.08
C ASP A 14 4.35 -14.98 2.68
N LEU A 15 4.22 -13.89 3.42
CA LEU A 15 5.05 -12.71 3.33
C LEU A 15 6.18 -12.80 4.37
N TYR A 16 7.42 -12.62 3.93
CA TYR A 16 8.59 -12.72 4.80
C TYR A 16 9.68 -11.72 4.39
N LYS A 17 10.59 -11.44 5.32
CA LYS A 17 11.81 -10.66 5.05
C LYS A 17 13.02 -11.59 5.07
N GLU A 18 13.84 -11.46 4.03
CA GLU A 18 15.15 -12.09 3.99
C GLU A 18 16.25 -11.10 4.36
N PHE A 19 17.20 -11.55 5.17
CA PHE A 19 18.45 -10.84 5.46
C PHE A 19 19.60 -11.83 5.66
N ILE A 20 20.83 -11.33 5.60
CA ILE A 20 22.04 -12.12 5.86
C ILE A 20 22.50 -11.81 7.28
N GLU A 21 22.71 -12.85 8.08
CA GLU A 21 23.29 -12.76 9.41
C GLU A 21 24.34 -13.87 9.53
N ASN A 22 25.57 -13.54 9.93
CA ASN A 22 26.68 -14.49 10.05
C ASN A 22 26.96 -15.32 8.77
N ASN A 23 26.90 -14.68 7.59
CA ASN A 23 27.01 -15.33 6.28
C ASN A 23 25.92 -16.39 5.99
N GLU A 24 24.85 -16.44 6.78
CA GLU A 24 23.71 -17.30 6.54
C GLU A 24 22.47 -16.47 6.16
N LYS A 25 21.67 -17.02 5.25
CA LYS A 25 20.41 -16.41 4.84
C LYS A 25 19.34 -16.75 5.88
N LYS A 26 18.79 -15.73 6.53
CA LYS A 26 17.68 -15.87 7.48
C LYS A 26 16.38 -15.32 6.92
N GLU A 27 15.30 -15.98 7.27
CA GLU A 27 13.93 -15.65 6.86
C GLU A 27 13.10 -15.32 8.11
N VAL A 28 12.51 -14.13 8.14
CA VAL A 28 11.59 -13.71 9.20
C VAL A 28 10.20 -13.55 8.62
N PHE A 29 9.31 -14.44 9.04
CA PHE A 29 7.89 -14.43 8.69
C PHE A 29 7.21 -13.13 9.16
N LYS A 30 6.25 -12.65 8.37
CA LYS A 30 5.47 -11.46 8.68
C LYS A 30 3.98 -11.76 8.75
N GLU A 31 3.40 -12.24 7.66
CA GLU A 31 1.96 -12.55 7.59
C GLU A 31 1.72 -13.64 6.55
N SER A 32 0.56 -14.30 6.64
CA SER A 32 0.11 -15.31 5.69
C SER A 32 -1.35 -15.02 5.34
N LEU A 33 -1.62 -14.84 4.04
CA LEU A 33 -2.94 -14.45 3.55
C LEU A 33 -3.42 -15.40 2.46
N THR A 34 -4.69 -15.75 2.51
CA THR A 34 -5.39 -16.43 1.41
C THR A 34 -5.56 -15.48 0.22
N HIS A 35 -5.88 -16.04 -0.95
CA HIS A 35 -6.18 -15.24 -2.13
C HIS A 35 -7.39 -14.31 -1.90
N GLU A 36 -8.38 -14.75 -1.13
CA GLU A 36 -9.57 -13.95 -0.80
C GLU A 36 -9.22 -12.74 0.08
N GLU A 37 -8.45 -12.94 1.16
CA GLU A 37 -7.97 -11.85 2.02
C GLU A 37 -7.11 -10.84 1.24
N ILE A 38 -6.30 -11.30 0.28
CA ILE A 38 -5.53 -10.41 -0.60
C ILE A 38 -6.47 -9.56 -1.45
N ASN A 39 -7.50 -10.16 -2.06
CA ASN A 39 -8.46 -9.43 -2.89
C ASN A 39 -9.26 -8.40 -2.08
N GLU A 40 -9.62 -8.72 -0.83
CA GLU A 40 -10.26 -7.77 0.08
C GLU A 40 -9.36 -6.57 0.38
N LYS A 41 -8.09 -6.80 0.74
CA LYS A 41 -7.11 -5.72 0.96
C LYS A 41 -6.91 -4.86 -0.29
N ILE A 42 -6.85 -5.47 -1.47
CA ILE A 42 -6.73 -4.73 -2.74
C ILE A 42 -7.94 -3.81 -2.96
N LYS A 43 -9.16 -4.29 -2.69
CA LYS A 43 -10.38 -3.47 -2.79
C LYS A 43 -10.37 -2.31 -1.79
N GLU A 44 -9.97 -2.59 -0.55
CA GLU A 44 -9.88 -1.58 0.50
C GLU A 44 -8.89 -0.47 0.10
N TYR A 45 -7.67 -0.84 -0.28
CA TYR A 45 -6.65 0.13 -0.69
C TYR A 45 -7.02 0.89 -1.95
N SER A 46 -7.67 0.23 -2.92
CA SER A 46 -8.18 0.89 -4.12
C SER A 46 -9.21 1.97 -3.77
N THR A 47 -10.09 1.69 -2.81
CA THR A 47 -11.08 2.66 -2.31
C THR A 47 -10.40 3.85 -1.61
N GLN A 48 -9.38 3.59 -0.78
CA GLN A 48 -8.61 4.65 -0.13
C GLN A 48 -7.89 5.55 -1.15
N ILE A 49 -7.25 4.96 -2.16
CA ILE A 49 -6.59 5.70 -3.25
C ILE A 49 -7.60 6.59 -4.00
N PHE A 50 -8.78 6.06 -4.31
CA PHE A 50 -9.84 6.81 -4.95
C PHE A 50 -10.26 8.02 -4.10
N ASN A 51 -10.51 7.83 -2.81
CA ASN A 51 -10.89 8.90 -1.90
C ASN A 51 -9.80 9.99 -1.78
N ILE A 52 -8.53 9.59 -1.69
CA ILE A 52 -7.41 10.54 -1.66
C ILE A 52 -7.35 11.35 -2.97
N THR A 53 -7.55 10.68 -4.10
CA THR A 53 -7.54 11.32 -5.42
C THR A 53 -8.68 12.35 -5.54
N ASP A 54 -9.87 12.02 -5.04
CA ASP A 54 -11.02 12.93 -5.02
C ASP A 54 -10.76 14.17 -4.14
N ILE A 55 -10.16 13.98 -2.96
CA ILE A 55 -9.74 15.09 -2.09
C ILE A 55 -8.74 15.99 -2.81
N ILE A 56 -7.72 15.42 -3.45
CA ILE A 56 -6.71 16.17 -4.21
C ILE A 56 -7.37 16.97 -5.33
N ASN A 57 -8.29 16.38 -6.09
CA ASN A 57 -9.01 17.06 -7.16
C ASN A 57 -9.85 18.23 -6.64
N THR A 58 -10.55 18.03 -5.51
CA THR A 58 -11.33 19.08 -4.86
C THR A 58 -10.45 20.24 -4.43
N LEU A 59 -9.30 19.96 -3.79
CA LEU A 59 -8.34 20.98 -3.38
C LEU A 59 -7.74 21.72 -4.58
N TYR A 60 -7.39 21.00 -5.65
CA TYR A 60 -6.89 21.59 -6.89
C TYR A 60 -7.89 22.59 -7.49
N LEU A 61 -9.16 22.21 -7.60
CA LEU A 61 -10.23 23.09 -8.08
C LEU A 61 -10.44 24.31 -7.17
N ALA A 62 -10.35 24.13 -5.85
CA ALA A 62 -10.46 25.23 -4.89
C ALA A 62 -9.32 26.25 -5.06
N ILE A 63 -8.09 25.79 -5.22
CA ILE A 63 -6.92 26.64 -5.50
C ILE A 63 -7.09 27.38 -6.84
N GLN A 64 -7.60 26.72 -7.88
CA GLN A 64 -7.84 27.38 -9.16
C GLN A 64 -8.95 28.44 -9.10
N LYS A 65 -9.98 28.22 -8.27
CA LYS A 65 -11.10 29.16 -8.10
C LYS A 65 -10.73 30.38 -7.23
N TYR A 66 -9.81 30.20 -6.29
CA TYR A 66 -9.25 31.25 -5.45
C TYR A 66 -7.73 31.32 -5.63
N PRO A 67 -7.24 31.65 -6.85
CA PRO A 67 -5.82 31.84 -7.04
C PRO A 67 -5.43 32.99 -6.13
N TYR A 68 -4.50 32.73 -5.21
CA TYR A 68 -3.92 33.66 -4.23
C TYR A 68 -4.16 35.11 -4.67
N THR A 69 -5.24 35.74 -4.15
CA THR A 69 -5.45 37.16 -4.39
C THR A 69 -4.20 37.82 -3.86
N GLU A 70 -3.39 38.35 -4.77
CA GLU A 70 -2.30 39.23 -4.41
C GLU A 70 -2.88 40.20 -3.39
N VAL A 71 -2.40 40.12 -2.16
CA VAL A 71 -2.54 41.19 -1.19
C VAL A 71 -1.67 42.31 -1.76
N ARG A 72 -2.20 42.99 -2.79
CA ARG A 72 -1.60 44.18 -3.37
C ARG A 72 -1.92 45.34 -2.42
N LYS A 73 -0.82 45.85 -1.87
CA LYS A 73 -0.60 47.15 -1.21
C LYS A 73 -0.77 47.17 0.30
#